data_AF-A0A9E3TPH8-F1
#
_entry.id   AF-A0A9E3TPH8-F1
#
_cell.length_a   1.000
_cell.length_b   1.000
_cell.length_c   1.000
_cell.angle_alpha   90.00
_cell.angle_beta   90.00
_cell.angle_gamma   90.00
#
_symmetry.space_group_name_H-M   'P 1'
#
loop_
_entity.id
_entity.type
_entity.pdbx_description
1 polymer ?
#
loop_
_entity_poly.entity_id
_entity_poly.type
_entity_poly.pdbx_seq_one_letter_code
_entity_poly.pdbx_strand_id
1 'polypeptide(L)'
;MRFLVFGLLLVVTAGCTALPDIAHQPQFHNPFPQLSRVAVLPFYNQSDDPTVDQDQVALAYYNELQAIPGFEVMPVGVAKQLVVASGIAPRTPEDFQALARYMDVDAIVVGSVTEFDPYYPPRMGIAVRWYAANPSYHPIPAGYGLPWGTSEEEFIPESLVFEAEFALAKEQLKTQSPPAPDEEARSIASISAVSAEELLNPPTESEPSGQQAEPVPFEGPVGLGIVAPSQLPPDWPDPRGFVPAPPSAERPPARPQYEPVLSHTRLYHGNDAEFTKRLANYFYFRDDARFGDWQAYLQRSDDFVRFCCHLHVTEMLAARGGGGKTRVVWRWPIGRYDR
;
A
#
# COMPACT_ATOMS: atom_id res chain seq x y z
N MET A 1 -49.90 -14.43 44.52
CA MET A 1 -48.56 -15.05 44.38
C MET A 1 -48.37 -15.84 43.07
N ARG A 2 -49.34 -16.62 42.57
CA ARG A 2 -49.21 -17.38 41.30
C ARG A 2 -48.97 -16.52 40.04
N PHE A 3 -49.57 -15.34 39.93
CA PHE A 3 -49.38 -14.43 38.79
C PHE A 3 -48.00 -13.75 38.77
N LEU A 4 -47.37 -13.57 39.94
CA LEU A 4 -46.04 -12.95 40.07
C LEU A 4 -44.93 -13.91 39.60
N VAL A 5 -45.13 -15.21 39.84
CA VAL A 5 -44.23 -16.27 39.34
C VAL A 5 -44.29 -16.40 37.82
N PHE A 6 -45.49 -16.26 37.23
CA PHE A 6 -45.65 -16.29 35.76
C PHE A 6 -45.02 -15.08 35.06
N GLY A 7 -45.11 -13.89 35.66
CA GLY A 7 -44.46 -12.68 35.12
C GLY A 7 -42.92 -12.76 35.16
N LEU A 8 -42.36 -13.31 36.24
CA LEU A 8 -40.91 -13.51 36.37
C LEU A 8 -40.38 -14.58 35.39
N LEU A 9 -41.15 -15.65 35.14
CA LEU A 9 -40.78 -16.69 34.18
C LEU A 9 -40.74 -16.16 32.74
N LEU A 10 -41.65 -15.24 32.38
CA LEU A 10 -41.75 -14.65 31.04
C LEU A 10 -40.57 -13.72 30.71
N VAL A 11 -40.04 -13.01 31.72
CA VAL A 11 -38.86 -12.15 31.59
C VAL A 11 -37.57 -12.97 31.46
N VAL A 12 -37.49 -14.14 32.09
CA VAL A 12 -36.33 -15.05 31.98
C VAL A 12 -36.33 -15.80 30.63
N THR A 13 -37.51 -16.07 30.03
CA THR A 13 -37.61 -16.67 28.69
C THR A 13 -37.38 -15.68 27.54
N ALA A 14 -37.44 -14.37 27.79
CA ALA A 14 -37.04 -13.32 26.83
C ALA A 14 -35.50 -13.12 26.80
N GLY A 15 -34.75 -14.21 27.03
CA GLY A 15 -33.30 -14.20 27.13
C GLY A 15 -32.61 -13.81 25.82
N CYS A 16 -31.55 -12.99 25.95
CA CYS A 16 -30.51 -12.64 24.97
C CYS A 16 -30.91 -12.08 23.61
N THR A 17 -32.17 -12.11 23.19
CA THR A 17 -32.64 -11.46 21.96
C THR A 17 -32.83 -9.95 22.13
N ALA A 18 -32.78 -9.46 23.37
CA ALA A 18 -33.01 -8.07 23.74
C ALA A 18 -31.73 -7.23 23.92
N LEU A 19 -30.56 -7.76 23.58
CA LEU A 19 -29.31 -6.99 23.61
C LEU A 19 -28.72 -6.89 22.20
N PRO A 20 -28.25 -5.70 21.79
CA PRO A 20 -27.61 -5.52 20.50
C PRO A 20 -26.22 -6.16 20.53
N ASP A 21 -25.86 -6.80 19.43
CA ASP A 21 -24.49 -7.20 19.17
C ASP A 21 -23.68 -5.97 18.75
N ILE A 22 -22.53 -5.77 19.40
CA ILE A 22 -21.63 -4.63 19.17
C ILE A 22 -20.50 -5.10 18.26
N ALA A 23 -20.54 -4.67 17.01
CA ALA A 23 -19.51 -5.00 16.03
C ALA A 23 -18.70 -3.74 15.67
N HIS A 24 -17.38 -3.87 15.66
CA HIS A 24 -16.48 -2.80 15.24
C HIS A 24 -16.09 -3.01 13.78
N GLN A 25 -16.54 -2.12 12.90
CA GLN A 25 -16.20 -2.16 11.48
C GLN A 25 -14.97 -1.29 11.23
N PRO A 26 -13.82 -1.85 10.80
CA PRO A 26 -12.70 -1.05 10.35
C PRO A 26 -13.12 -0.25 9.11
N GLN A 27 -12.78 1.04 9.09
CA GLN A 27 -12.98 1.88 7.92
C GLN A 27 -11.65 2.10 7.23
N PHE A 28 -11.67 2.11 5.90
CA PHE A 28 -10.49 2.38 5.08
C PHE A 28 -10.82 3.52 4.13
N HIS A 29 -9.82 4.36 3.86
CA HIS A 29 -9.92 5.48 2.93
C HIS A 29 -8.62 5.59 2.14
N ASN A 30 -8.65 6.31 1.03
CA ASN A 30 -7.43 6.61 0.28
C ASN A 30 -6.56 7.62 1.07
N PRO A 31 -5.36 7.24 1.55
CA PRO A 31 -4.45 8.17 2.22
C PRO A 31 -3.71 9.09 1.23
N PHE A 32 -3.82 8.84 -0.08
CA PHE A 32 -3.07 9.54 -1.13
C PHE A 32 -4.01 10.28 -2.09
N PRO A 33 -4.34 11.56 -1.81
CA PRO A 33 -5.16 12.36 -2.71
C PRO A 33 -4.59 12.50 -4.13
N GLN A 34 -3.27 12.32 -4.28
CA GLN A 34 -2.55 12.38 -5.56
C GLN A 34 -2.71 11.11 -6.41
N LEU A 35 -3.15 10.00 -5.82
CA LEU A 35 -3.35 8.71 -6.47
C LEU A 35 -4.83 8.35 -6.40
N SER A 36 -5.67 9.15 -7.05
CA SER A 36 -7.12 9.03 -6.96
C SER A 36 -7.70 8.19 -8.10
N ARG A 37 -7.21 8.39 -9.32
CA ARG A 37 -7.64 7.68 -10.52
C ARG A 37 -6.75 6.48 -10.77
N VAL A 38 -7.34 5.29 -10.73
CA VAL A 38 -6.58 4.04 -10.75
C VAL A 38 -7.10 3.12 -11.84
N ALA A 39 -6.23 2.58 -12.69
CA ALA A 39 -6.60 1.51 -13.62
C ALA A 39 -6.09 0.15 -13.12
N VAL A 40 -6.98 -0.84 -13.06
CA VAL A 40 -6.61 -2.22 -12.73
C VAL A 40 -6.41 -3.00 -14.02
N LEU A 41 -5.18 -3.47 -14.25
CA LEU A 41 -4.88 -4.36 -15.37
C LEU A 41 -5.28 -5.81 -15.03
N PRO A 42 -5.51 -6.65 -16.06
CA PRO A 42 -5.67 -8.09 -15.86
C PRO A 42 -4.47 -8.65 -15.10
N PHE A 43 -4.74 -9.55 -14.14
CA PHE A 43 -3.68 -10.13 -13.32
C PHE A 43 -2.86 -11.12 -14.14
N TYR A 44 -1.57 -11.25 -13.83
CA TYR A 44 -0.76 -12.34 -14.36
C TYR A 44 -0.95 -13.61 -13.53
N ASN A 45 -1.04 -14.76 -14.18
CA ASN A 45 -0.95 -16.04 -13.48
C ASN A 45 0.52 -16.49 -13.43
N GLN A 46 1.09 -16.49 -12.22
CA GLN A 46 2.43 -17.02 -11.92
C GLN A 46 2.35 -18.26 -11.00
N SER A 47 1.15 -18.75 -10.73
CA SER A 47 0.93 -19.96 -9.96
C SER A 47 1.07 -21.21 -10.83
N ASP A 48 1.20 -22.36 -10.19
CA ASP A 48 1.25 -23.66 -10.86
C ASP A 48 -0.12 -24.12 -11.39
N ASP A 49 -1.22 -23.45 -11.01
CA ASP A 49 -2.58 -23.82 -11.40
C ASP A 49 -3.02 -23.03 -12.66
N PRO A 50 -3.28 -23.68 -13.80
CA PRO A 50 -3.70 -23.02 -15.03
C PRO A 50 -5.18 -22.59 -15.03
N THR A 51 -5.98 -23.01 -14.05
CA THR A 51 -7.42 -22.74 -13.99
C THR A 51 -7.77 -21.35 -13.47
N VAL A 52 -6.79 -20.60 -12.95
CA VAL A 52 -6.98 -19.25 -12.42
C VAL A 52 -7.45 -18.30 -13.52
N ASP A 53 -8.68 -17.81 -13.37
CA ASP A 53 -9.22 -16.75 -14.22
C ASP A 53 -8.71 -15.38 -13.74
N GLN A 54 -7.73 -14.88 -14.49
CA GLN A 54 -7.07 -13.59 -14.28
C GLN A 54 -8.03 -12.40 -14.33
N ASP A 55 -9.09 -12.50 -15.14
CA ASP A 55 -10.06 -11.43 -15.33
C ASP A 55 -11.02 -11.37 -14.15
N GLN A 56 -11.40 -12.53 -13.62
CA GLN A 56 -12.22 -12.61 -12.41
C GLN A 56 -11.47 -12.06 -11.19
N VAL A 57 -10.18 -12.37 -11.06
CA VAL A 57 -9.33 -11.79 -9.99
C VAL A 57 -9.23 -10.27 -10.16
N ALA A 58 -8.98 -9.78 -11.37
CA ALA A 58 -8.91 -8.33 -11.63
C ALA A 58 -10.25 -7.63 -11.36
N LEU A 59 -11.38 -8.25 -11.71
CA LEU A 59 -12.72 -7.73 -11.44
C LEU A 59 -13.03 -7.73 -9.94
N ALA A 60 -12.64 -8.78 -9.21
CA ALA A 60 -12.76 -8.85 -7.76
C ALA A 60 -11.94 -7.73 -7.09
N TYR A 61 -10.69 -7.55 -7.52
CA TYR A 61 -9.81 -6.49 -7.02
C TYR A 61 -10.38 -5.09 -7.32
N TYR A 62 -10.87 -4.87 -8.55
CA TYR A 62 -11.56 -3.65 -8.96
C TYR A 62 -12.74 -3.33 -8.03
N ASN A 63 -13.60 -4.30 -7.75
CA ASN A 63 -14.79 -4.10 -6.93
C ASN A 63 -14.44 -3.71 -5.49
N GLU A 64 -13.41 -4.34 -4.91
CA GLU A 64 -12.99 -4.04 -3.53
C GLU A 64 -12.26 -2.69 -3.45
N LEU A 65 -11.48 -2.31 -4.47
CA LEU A 65 -10.83 -0.99 -4.53
C LEU A 65 -11.85 0.14 -4.75
N GLN A 66 -12.83 -0.05 -5.64
CA GLN A 66 -13.89 0.92 -5.93
C GLN A 66 -14.83 1.17 -4.75
N ALA A 67 -14.93 0.21 -3.81
CA ALA A 67 -15.70 0.36 -2.59
C ALA A 67 -15.03 1.32 -1.57
N ILE A 68 -13.74 1.65 -1.76
CA ILE A 68 -12.99 2.49 -0.84
C ILE A 68 -13.15 3.97 -1.22
N PRO A 69 -13.55 4.83 -0.27
CA PRO A 69 -13.65 6.27 -0.51
C PRO A 69 -12.31 6.88 -0.94
N GLY A 70 -12.36 7.69 -2.01
CA GLY A 70 -11.20 8.41 -2.53
C GLY A 70 -10.51 7.73 -3.72
N PHE A 71 -10.99 6.57 -4.18
CA PHE A 71 -10.56 5.96 -5.43
C PHE A 71 -11.64 6.07 -6.52
N GLU A 72 -11.21 6.49 -7.71
CA GLU A 72 -11.94 6.42 -8.96
C GLU A 72 -11.28 5.33 -9.81
N VAL A 73 -11.87 4.14 -9.85
CA VAL A 73 -11.25 3.00 -10.52
C VAL A 73 -11.80 2.85 -11.94
N MET A 74 -10.92 2.78 -12.92
CA MET A 74 -11.27 2.48 -14.30
C MET A 74 -11.75 1.03 -14.43
N PRO A 75 -12.90 0.76 -15.07
CA PRO A 75 -13.38 -0.60 -15.29
C PRO A 75 -12.38 -1.46 -16.06
N VAL A 76 -12.20 -2.72 -15.63
CA VAL A 76 -11.22 -3.66 -16.21
C VAL A 76 -11.42 -3.85 -17.71
N GLY A 77 -12.67 -3.89 -18.19
CA GLY A 77 -12.97 -4.01 -19.62
C GLY A 77 -12.48 -2.82 -20.46
N VAL A 78 -12.56 -1.60 -19.91
CA VAL A 78 -12.05 -0.38 -20.58
C VAL A 78 -10.53 -0.38 -20.56
N ALA A 79 -9.91 -0.70 -19.41
CA ALA A 79 -8.46 -0.81 -19.28
C ALA A 79 -7.89 -1.81 -20.29
N LYS A 80 -8.52 -2.99 -20.44
CA LYS A 80 -8.14 -3.99 -21.46
C LYS A 80 -8.17 -3.43 -22.88
N GLN A 81 -9.24 -2.73 -23.24
CA GLN A 81 -9.37 -2.14 -24.58
C GLN A 81 -8.31 -1.09 -24.84
N LEU A 82 -8.00 -0.25 -23.85
CA LEU A 82 -6.97 0.78 -23.95
C LEU A 82 -5.56 0.20 -24.02
N VAL A 83 -5.27 -0.89 -23.29
CA VAL A 83 -4.01 -1.62 -23.43
C VAL A 83 -3.83 -2.10 -24.88
N VAL A 84 -4.83 -2.76 -25.45
CA VAL A 84 -4.79 -3.23 -26.84
C VAL A 84 -4.68 -2.06 -27.83
N ALA A 85 -5.43 -0.98 -27.60
CA ALA A 85 -5.43 0.20 -28.47
C ALA A 85 -4.11 0.99 -28.42
N SER A 86 -3.42 1.00 -27.28
CA SER A 86 -2.15 1.70 -27.12
C SER A 86 -1.03 1.11 -27.97
N GLY A 87 -1.11 -0.20 -28.32
CA GLY A 87 -0.02 -0.94 -28.96
C GLY A 87 1.21 -1.13 -28.07
N ILE A 88 1.19 -0.67 -26.83
CA ILE A 88 2.25 -0.84 -25.84
C ILE A 88 2.09 -2.23 -25.23
N ALA A 89 3.12 -3.06 -25.30
CA ALA A 89 3.17 -4.34 -24.59
C ALA A 89 3.89 -4.11 -23.25
N PRO A 90 3.15 -3.92 -22.13
CA PRO A 90 3.76 -3.43 -20.91
C PRO A 90 4.62 -4.52 -20.26
N ARG A 91 5.94 -4.39 -20.39
CA ARG A 91 6.92 -5.34 -19.82
C ARG A 91 7.83 -4.67 -18.82
N THR A 92 8.20 -3.41 -19.09
CA THR A 92 9.08 -2.65 -18.20
C THR A 92 8.28 -1.66 -17.36
N PRO A 93 8.82 -1.20 -16.22
CA PRO A 93 8.20 -0.17 -15.40
C PRO A 93 7.86 1.11 -16.18
N GLU A 94 8.72 1.50 -17.12
CA GLU A 94 8.54 2.67 -17.98
C GLU A 94 7.31 2.52 -18.89
N ASP A 95 7.09 1.32 -19.43
CA ASP A 95 5.91 1.02 -20.24
C ASP A 95 4.62 1.19 -19.44
N PHE A 96 4.60 0.75 -18.17
CA PHE A 96 3.44 0.92 -17.30
C PHE A 96 3.17 2.40 -17.03
N GLN A 97 4.20 3.23 -16.79
CA GLN A 97 4.01 4.67 -16.61
C GLN A 97 3.56 5.37 -17.91
N ALA A 98 4.07 4.94 -19.06
CA ALA A 98 3.63 5.45 -20.36
C ALA A 98 2.16 5.10 -20.64
N LEU A 99 1.76 3.86 -20.34
CA LEU A 99 0.39 3.41 -20.45
C LEU A 99 -0.53 4.18 -19.48
N ALA A 100 -0.07 4.49 -18.26
CA ALA A 100 -0.85 5.24 -17.28
C ALA A 100 -1.16 6.65 -17.80
N ARG A 101 -0.16 7.32 -18.40
CA ARG A 101 -0.33 8.62 -19.07
C ARG A 101 -1.25 8.53 -20.28
N TYR A 102 -1.19 7.45 -21.05
CA TYR A 102 -2.09 7.23 -22.20
C TYR A 102 -3.55 7.07 -21.77
N MET A 103 -3.80 6.40 -20.64
CA MET A 103 -5.15 6.16 -20.10
C MET A 103 -5.69 7.32 -19.25
N ASP A 104 -4.94 8.40 -19.05
CA ASP A 104 -5.28 9.54 -18.18
C ASP A 104 -5.62 9.11 -16.72
N VAL A 105 -4.82 8.19 -16.17
CA VAL A 105 -4.94 7.71 -14.78
C VAL A 105 -3.73 8.11 -13.95
N ASP A 106 -3.92 8.32 -12.64
CA ASP A 106 -2.84 8.67 -11.72
C ASP A 106 -1.92 7.46 -11.45
N ALA A 107 -2.50 6.25 -11.41
CA ALA A 107 -1.75 5.01 -11.22
C ALA A 107 -2.35 3.82 -11.97
N ILE A 108 -1.48 2.88 -12.32
CA ILE A 108 -1.83 1.55 -12.82
C ILE A 108 -1.51 0.50 -11.75
N VAL A 109 -2.45 -0.42 -11.54
CA VAL A 109 -2.28 -1.61 -10.72
C VAL A 109 -1.90 -2.78 -11.60
N VAL A 110 -0.76 -3.38 -11.29
CA VAL A 110 -0.26 -4.61 -11.90
C VAL A 110 -0.27 -5.69 -10.84
N GLY A 111 -1.15 -6.66 -11.00
CA GLY A 111 -1.31 -7.79 -10.09
C GLY A 111 -0.77 -9.09 -10.69
N SER A 112 -0.36 -10.00 -9.82
CA SER A 112 -0.06 -11.38 -10.18
C SER A 112 -0.50 -12.33 -9.07
N VAL A 113 -1.04 -13.48 -9.47
CA VAL A 113 -1.36 -14.59 -8.58
C VAL A 113 -0.15 -15.51 -8.54
N THR A 114 0.53 -15.57 -7.38
CA THR A 114 1.79 -16.32 -7.22
C THR A 114 1.57 -17.76 -6.75
N GLU A 115 0.48 -18.01 -6.04
CA GLU A 115 0.07 -19.34 -5.58
C GLU A 115 -1.46 -19.39 -5.65
N PHE A 116 -2.03 -20.52 -6.07
CA PHE A 116 -3.47 -20.72 -6.05
C PHE A 116 -3.78 -22.19 -5.83
N ASP A 117 -4.55 -22.47 -4.79
CA ASP A 117 -5.07 -23.79 -4.49
C ASP A 117 -6.54 -23.62 -4.06
N PRO A 118 -7.51 -24.00 -4.91
CA PRO A 118 -8.93 -23.85 -4.60
C PRO A 118 -9.45 -24.94 -3.64
N TYR A 119 -8.66 -25.99 -3.39
CA TYR A 119 -9.10 -27.12 -2.57
C TYR A 119 -8.92 -26.84 -1.09
N TYR A 120 -9.85 -27.31 -0.27
CA TYR A 120 -9.81 -27.06 1.17
C TYR A 120 -8.61 -27.74 1.85
N PRO A 121 -7.79 -27.00 2.63
CA PRO A 121 -7.90 -25.56 2.93
C PRO A 121 -7.37 -24.68 1.78
N PRO A 122 -8.17 -23.71 1.27
CA PRO A 122 -7.80 -22.96 0.09
C PRO A 122 -6.62 -22.02 0.36
N ARG A 123 -5.81 -21.75 -0.66
CA ARG A 123 -4.64 -20.87 -0.58
C ARG A 123 -4.58 -19.94 -1.77
N MET A 124 -4.20 -18.69 -1.53
CA MET A 124 -4.00 -17.72 -2.62
C MET A 124 -2.88 -16.75 -2.27
N GLY A 125 -1.86 -16.71 -3.12
CA GLY A 125 -0.79 -15.73 -3.09
C GLY A 125 -1.09 -14.59 -4.06
N ILE A 126 -1.05 -13.35 -3.58
CA ILE A 126 -1.29 -12.15 -4.37
C ILE A 126 -0.09 -11.21 -4.22
N ALA A 127 0.50 -10.83 -5.36
CA ALA A 127 1.51 -9.79 -5.45
C ALA A 127 1.01 -8.66 -6.32
N VAL A 128 0.92 -7.45 -5.77
CA VAL A 128 0.44 -6.26 -6.47
C VAL A 128 1.46 -5.14 -6.39
N ARG A 129 1.65 -4.46 -7.52
CA ARG A 129 2.50 -3.28 -7.66
C ARG A 129 1.71 -2.16 -8.31
N TRP A 130 1.86 -0.95 -7.80
CA TRP A 130 1.24 0.25 -8.36
C TRP A 130 2.32 1.10 -9.02
N TYR A 131 2.08 1.50 -10.27
CA TYR A 131 2.96 2.39 -11.01
C TYR A 131 2.25 3.72 -11.22
N ALA A 132 2.82 4.81 -10.74
CA ALA A 132 2.25 6.14 -10.97
C ALA A 132 2.52 6.62 -12.40
N ALA A 133 1.60 7.39 -12.97
CA ALA A 133 1.81 8.05 -14.26
C ALA A 133 2.91 9.12 -14.20
N ASN A 134 3.08 9.74 -13.03
CA ASN A 134 4.15 10.71 -12.81
C ASN A 134 5.42 10.01 -12.32
N PRO A 135 6.53 10.05 -13.09
CA PRO A 135 7.80 9.46 -12.69
C PRO A 135 8.41 10.15 -11.46
N SER A 136 7.97 11.35 -11.09
CA SER A 136 8.49 12.07 -9.92
C SER A 136 7.87 11.64 -8.59
N TYR A 137 6.90 10.71 -8.61
CA TYR A 137 6.31 10.18 -7.38
C TYR A 137 7.22 9.13 -6.80
N HIS A 138 7.63 9.34 -5.54
CA HIS A 138 8.54 8.47 -4.80
C HIS A 138 7.81 7.24 -4.26
N PRO A 139 8.50 6.13 -3.98
CA PRO A 139 7.90 4.94 -3.41
C PRO A 139 7.37 5.26 -2.02
N ILE A 140 6.20 4.70 -1.71
CA ILE A 140 5.53 4.91 -0.43
C ILE A 140 5.65 3.61 0.38
N PRO A 141 6.68 3.52 1.25
CA PRO A 141 6.92 2.34 2.07
C PRO A 141 5.82 2.11 3.09
N ALA A 142 5.78 0.90 3.67
CA ALA A 142 4.97 0.64 4.84
C ALA A 142 5.40 1.54 6.00
N GLY A 143 4.45 1.97 6.81
CA GLY A 143 4.66 2.95 7.87
C GLY A 143 4.37 4.38 7.46
N TYR A 144 4.39 4.70 6.16
CA TYR A 144 4.13 6.05 5.67
C TYR A 144 2.72 6.51 6.05
N GLY A 145 2.58 7.70 6.62
CA GLY A 145 1.28 8.26 7.02
C GLY A 145 0.66 7.62 8.25
N LEU A 146 1.35 6.70 8.94
CA LEU A 146 0.93 6.25 10.27
C LEU A 146 1.16 7.37 11.30
N PRO A 147 0.35 7.43 12.37
CA PRO A 147 0.36 8.52 13.34
C PRO A 147 1.50 8.40 14.37
N TRP A 148 2.74 8.27 13.88
CA TRP A 148 3.96 8.17 14.69
C TRP A 148 4.15 9.38 15.61
N GLY A 149 4.58 9.14 16.85
CA GLY A 149 4.82 10.17 17.85
C GLY A 149 3.55 10.84 18.40
N THR A 150 2.37 10.33 18.07
CA THR A 150 1.09 10.79 18.61
C THR A 150 0.55 9.77 19.63
N SER A 151 -0.47 10.16 20.42
CA SER A 151 -1.15 9.22 21.32
C SER A 151 -1.87 8.08 20.57
N GLU A 152 -2.09 8.21 19.26
CA GLU A 152 -2.73 7.18 18.46
C GLU A 152 -1.75 6.04 18.07
N GLU A 153 -0.45 6.21 18.29
CA GLU A 153 0.58 5.20 18.02
C GLU A 153 0.37 3.90 18.80
N GLU A 154 -0.13 3.96 20.04
CA GLU A 154 -0.41 2.79 20.89
C GLU A 154 -1.46 1.84 20.27
N PHE A 155 -2.31 2.35 19.38
CA PHE A 155 -3.36 1.56 18.72
C PHE A 155 -2.92 0.93 17.39
N ILE A 156 -1.68 1.16 16.96
CA ILE A 156 -1.13 0.54 15.75
C ILE A 156 -0.81 -0.93 16.05
N PRO A 157 -1.33 -1.89 15.27
CA PRO A 157 -0.98 -3.30 15.43
C PRO A 157 0.53 -3.54 15.32
N GLU A 158 1.08 -4.39 16.19
CA GLU A 158 2.51 -4.74 16.21
C GLU A 158 3.03 -5.22 14.85
N SER A 159 2.19 -5.93 14.07
CA SER A 159 2.54 -6.39 12.73
C SER A 159 2.81 -5.25 11.74
N LEU A 160 2.09 -4.13 11.85
CA LEU A 160 2.32 -2.94 11.03
C LEU A 160 3.54 -2.15 11.50
N VAL A 161 3.78 -2.10 12.81
CA VAL A 161 5.00 -1.49 13.38
C VAL A 161 6.24 -2.21 12.85
N PHE A 162 6.25 -3.54 12.92
CA PHE A 162 7.34 -4.34 12.38
C PHE A 162 7.54 -4.14 10.87
N GLU A 163 6.45 -4.10 10.09
CA GLU A 163 6.53 -3.86 8.63
C GLU A 163 7.14 -2.48 8.31
N ALA A 164 6.79 -1.45 9.10
CA ALA A 164 7.34 -0.10 8.97
C ALA A 164 8.82 0.00 9.35
N GLU A 165 9.21 -0.56 10.49
CA GLU A 165 10.60 -0.60 10.94
C GLU A 165 11.49 -1.35 9.94
N PHE A 166 11.00 -2.47 9.40
CA PHE A 166 11.71 -3.23 8.39
C PHE A 166 11.86 -2.44 7.09
N ALA A 167 10.82 -1.71 6.66
CA ALA A 167 10.88 -0.84 5.48
C ALA A 167 11.89 0.31 5.69
N LEU A 168 11.94 0.92 6.88
CA LEU A 168 12.91 1.97 7.21
C LEU A 168 14.33 1.43 7.12
N ALA A 169 14.58 0.27 7.75
CA ALA A 169 15.89 -0.37 7.74
C ALA A 169 16.33 -0.69 6.32
N LYS A 170 15.41 -1.11 5.44
CA LYS A 170 15.69 -1.37 4.03
C LYS A 170 16.18 -0.11 3.30
N GLU A 171 15.50 1.02 3.48
CA GLU A 171 15.91 2.29 2.85
C GLU A 171 17.24 2.81 3.42
N GLN A 172 17.45 2.69 4.74
CA GLN A 172 18.73 3.03 5.37
C GLN A 172 19.88 2.20 4.79
N LEU A 173 19.69 0.89 4.63
CA LEU A 173 20.70 0.02 4.05
C LEU A 173 20.89 0.26 2.55
N LYS A 174 19.88 0.71 1.80
CA LYS A 174 20.02 1.11 0.39
C LYS A 174 21.05 2.24 0.23
N THR A 175 21.10 3.18 1.18
CA THR A 175 22.11 4.26 1.17
C THR A 175 23.53 3.81 1.53
N GLN A 176 23.67 2.68 2.23
CA GLN A 176 24.99 2.14 2.64
C GLN A 176 25.52 1.07 1.69
N SER A 177 24.63 0.46 0.90
CA SER A 177 24.99 -0.63 0.00
C SER A 177 25.81 -0.09 -1.17
N PRO A 178 27.00 -0.65 -1.45
CA PRO A 178 27.77 -0.27 -2.63
C PRO A 178 26.95 -0.51 -3.90
N PRO A 179 27.04 0.39 -4.90
CA PRO A 179 26.38 0.18 -6.17
C PRO A 179 26.89 -1.10 -6.83
N ALA A 180 26.02 -1.80 -7.55
CA ALA A 180 26.45 -2.93 -8.36
C ALA A 180 27.38 -2.43 -9.48
N PRO A 181 28.41 -3.20 -9.89
CA PRO A 181 29.34 -2.77 -10.94
C PRO A 181 28.65 -2.43 -12.28
N ASP A 182 27.49 -3.02 -12.56
CA ASP A 182 26.67 -2.71 -13.74
C ASP A 182 25.91 -1.37 -13.64
N GLU A 183 25.61 -0.90 -12.41
CA GLU A 183 24.98 0.39 -12.16
C GLU A 183 26.00 1.54 -12.22
N GLU A 184 27.24 1.30 -11.79
CA GLU A 184 28.36 2.23 -12.00
C GLU A 184 28.64 2.42 -13.50
N ALA A 185 28.62 1.35 -14.29
CA ALA A 185 28.81 1.45 -15.74
C ALA A 185 27.68 2.26 -16.42
N ARG A 186 26.43 2.12 -15.98
CA ARG A 186 25.28 2.91 -16.49
C ARG A 186 25.32 4.36 -16.02
N SER A 187 25.74 4.62 -14.78
CA SER A 187 25.85 5.99 -14.25
C SER A 187 27.01 6.74 -14.92
N ILE A 188 28.16 6.11 -15.13
CA ILE A 188 29.31 6.68 -15.88
C ILE A 188 28.96 6.93 -17.35
N ALA A 189 28.21 6.03 -18.00
CA ALA A 189 27.72 6.23 -19.36
C ALA A 189 26.74 7.42 -19.45
N SER A 190 25.89 7.60 -18.44
CA SER A 190 24.94 8.72 -18.37
C SER A 190 25.67 10.06 -18.12
N ILE A 191 26.68 10.08 -17.25
CA ILE A 191 27.52 11.27 -17.01
C ILE A 191 28.32 11.64 -18.27
N SER A 192 28.82 10.64 -19.00
CA SER A 192 29.57 10.86 -20.25
C SER A 192 28.68 11.41 -21.39
N ALA A 193 27.39 11.04 -21.43
CA ALA A 193 26.44 11.61 -22.38
C ALA A 193 26.10 13.08 -22.07
N VAL A 194 25.97 13.44 -20.79
CA VAL A 194 25.73 14.82 -20.35
C VAL A 194 26.96 15.71 -20.60
N SER A 195 28.18 15.20 -20.39
CA SER A 195 29.41 15.94 -20.76
C SER A 195 29.63 16.09 -22.27
N ALA A 196 29.05 15.22 -23.10
CA ALA A 196 29.16 15.35 -24.56
C ALA A 196 28.22 16.43 -25.14
N GLU A 197 27.09 16.71 -24.50
CA GLU A 197 26.21 17.83 -24.87
C GLU A 197 26.76 19.19 -24.40
N GLU A 198 27.50 19.23 -23.29
CA GLU A 198 28.05 20.49 -22.77
C GLU A 198 29.29 20.99 -23.54
N LEU A 199 29.96 20.12 -24.31
CA LEU A 199 31.11 20.48 -25.17
C LEU A 199 30.73 21.20 -26.48
N LEU A 200 29.44 21.40 -26.76
CA LEU A 200 28.96 22.11 -27.96
C LEU A 200 28.59 23.58 -27.74
N ASN A 201 28.67 24.10 -26.51
CA ASN A 201 28.49 25.52 -26.22
C ASN A 201 29.75 26.12 -25.59
N PRO A 202 30.52 26.97 -26.31
CA PRO A 202 31.68 27.62 -25.71
C PRO A 202 31.26 28.75 -24.75
N PRO A 203 31.74 28.78 -23.49
CA PRO A 203 31.60 29.95 -22.64
C PRO A 203 32.56 31.06 -23.09
N THR A 204 32.04 32.27 -23.18
CA THR A 204 32.81 33.48 -23.50
C THR A 204 33.64 33.92 -22.30
N GLU A 205 34.91 34.17 -22.59
CA GLU A 205 36.02 34.55 -21.73
C GLU A 205 35.89 35.98 -21.19
N SER A 206 36.12 36.18 -19.87
CA SER A 206 36.81 37.37 -19.33
C SER A 206 37.19 37.17 -17.85
N GLU A 207 38.50 37.00 -17.61
CA GLU A 207 39.25 37.08 -16.34
C GLU A 207 39.60 38.57 -15.96
N PRO A 208 40.48 38.88 -14.97
CA PRO A 208 40.53 38.56 -13.53
C PRO A 208 40.92 39.79 -12.64
N SER A 209 40.98 39.64 -11.30
CA SER A 209 41.89 40.32 -10.33
C SER A 209 41.53 39.91 -8.88
N GLY A 210 42.35 39.19 -8.09
CA GLY A 210 43.48 39.65 -7.22
C GLY A 210 42.94 39.88 -5.78
N GLN A 211 43.45 39.40 -4.63
CA GLN A 211 44.80 39.22 -4.05
C GLN A 211 44.66 38.47 -2.68
N GLN A 212 45.57 37.51 -2.37
CA GLN A 212 46.53 37.45 -1.23
C GLN A 212 46.08 36.93 0.16
N ALA A 213 47.03 36.28 0.84
CA ALA A 213 46.91 35.32 1.96
C ALA A 213 47.31 35.85 3.36
N GLU A 214 46.68 35.27 4.42
CA GLU A 214 47.12 34.80 5.79
C GLU A 214 48.33 35.43 6.55
N PRO A 215 48.47 35.38 7.92
CA PRO A 215 48.10 34.27 8.84
C PRO A 215 47.66 34.55 10.33
N VAL A 216 47.26 33.45 11.01
CA VAL A 216 46.94 33.05 12.45
C VAL A 216 47.84 33.59 13.61
N PRO A 217 47.64 33.33 14.96
CA PRO A 217 46.75 32.39 15.71
C PRO A 217 46.09 32.90 17.05
N PHE A 218 45.16 32.13 17.64
CA PHE A 218 44.93 32.14 19.10
C PHE A 218 44.53 30.74 19.62
N GLU A 219 45.39 30.15 20.47
CA GLU A 219 45.18 28.89 21.18
C GLU A 219 44.37 29.11 22.48
N GLY A 220 43.46 28.18 22.78
CA GLY A 220 42.73 28.08 24.06
C GLY A 220 41.87 26.81 24.12
N PRO A 221 41.61 26.22 25.30
CA PRO A 221 42.03 24.85 25.57
C PRO A 221 40.98 23.75 25.32
N VAL A 222 41.56 22.56 25.11
CA VAL A 222 40.98 21.22 25.00
C VAL A 222 39.86 20.97 26.01
N GLY A 223 38.62 20.97 25.53
CA GLY A 223 37.44 20.45 26.23
C GLY A 223 36.94 19.21 25.51
N LEU A 224 36.78 18.12 26.26
CA LEU A 224 36.32 16.79 25.85
C LEU A 224 35.28 16.82 24.72
N GLY A 225 35.74 16.49 23.51
CA GLY A 225 34.89 16.35 22.34
C GLY A 225 33.91 15.21 22.55
N ILE A 226 32.67 15.57 22.81
CA ILE A 226 31.48 14.81 22.48
C ILE A 226 31.70 14.30 21.05
N VAL A 227 31.67 12.97 20.87
CA VAL A 227 31.68 12.35 19.54
C VAL A 227 30.50 12.98 18.79
N ALA A 228 30.81 13.85 17.83
CA ALA A 228 29.80 14.37 16.91
C ALA A 228 29.08 13.15 16.31
N PRO A 229 27.74 13.16 16.18
CA PRO A 229 27.07 12.10 15.46
C PRO A 229 27.72 12.05 14.08
N SER A 230 28.31 10.91 13.75
CA SER A 230 28.84 10.61 12.42
C SER A 230 27.87 11.19 11.41
N GLN A 231 28.32 12.18 10.64
CA GLN A 231 27.48 12.93 9.71
C GLN A 231 26.84 11.91 8.77
N LEU A 232 25.57 11.59 9.06
CA LEU A 232 24.78 10.74 8.20
C LEU A 232 24.71 11.43 6.83
N PRO A 233 24.69 10.67 5.72
CA PRO A 233 24.50 11.23 4.40
C PRO A 233 23.31 12.22 4.38
N PRO A 234 23.36 13.31 3.60
CA PRO A 234 22.24 14.27 3.52
C PRO A 234 20.89 13.64 3.19
N ASP A 235 20.89 12.51 2.48
CA ASP A 235 19.70 11.73 2.09
C ASP A 235 19.37 10.58 3.06
N TRP A 236 19.92 10.58 4.29
CA TRP A 236 19.62 9.54 5.27
C TRP A 236 18.17 9.63 5.75
N PRO A 237 17.36 8.57 5.67
CA PRO A 237 15.98 8.62 6.10
C PRO A 237 15.90 8.72 7.63
N ASP A 238 15.27 9.80 8.11
CA ASP A 238 14.94 10.04 9.52
C ASP A 238 14.03 8.89 10.02
N PRO A 239 14.22 8.35 11.24
CA PRO A 239 13.23 7.49 11.90
C PRO A 239 11.80 8.04 11.90
N ARG A 240 11.62 9.36 11.82
CA ARG A 240 10.32 10.05 11.66
C ARG A 240 9.97 10.37 10.21
N GLY A 241 10.78 9.95 9.24
CA GLY A 241 10.66 10.21 7.80
C GLY A 241 9.44 9.57 7.12
N PHE A 242 8.64 8.82 7.87
CA PHE A 242 7.33 8.32 7.43
C PHE A 242 6.19 9.30 7.63
N VAL A 243 6.44 10.45 8.27
CA VAL A 243 5.47 11.55 8.33
C VAL A 243 5.66 12.42 7.08
N PRO A 244 4.60 12.66 6.28
CA PRO A 244 4.70 13.55 5.12
C PRO A 244 5.14 14.95 5.56
N ALA A 245 6.06 15.54 4.79
CA ALA A 245 6.47 16.92 5.02
C ALA A 245 5.26 17.86 4.92
N PRO A 246 5.21 18.94 5.72
CA PRO A 246 4.16 19.93 5.59
C PRO A 246 4.17 20.56 4.19
N PRO A 247 3.01 21.06 3.70
CA PRO A 247 2.94 21.69 2.40
C PRO A 247 3.91 22.87 2.31
N SER A 248 4.72 22.90 1.24
CA SER A 248 5.67 23.97 0.94
C SER A 248 5.17 24.82 -0.22
N ALA A 249 5.55 26.10 -0.23
CA ALA A 249 5.27 27.01 -1.34
C ALA A 249 6.11 26.69 -2.59
N GLU A 250 7.31 26.14 -2.38
CA GLU A 250 8.20 25.72 -3.47
C GLU A 250 7.98 24.24 -3.77
N ARG A 251 7.77 23.93 -5.06
CA ARG A 251 7.61 22.55 -5.52
C ARG A 251 8.98 21.85 -5.48
N PRO A 252 9.07 20.61 -4.93
CA PRO A 252 10.29 19.83 -4.99
C PRO A 252 10.79 19.63 -6.44
N PRO A 253 12.10 19.57 -6.67
CA PRO A 253 12.65 19.28 -7.99
C PRO A 253 12.19 17.89 -8.47
N ALA A 254 11.93 17.76 -9.77
CA ALA A 254 11.53 16.49 -10.36
C ALA A 254 12.69 15.48 -10.27
N ARG A 255 12.45 14.34 -9.63
CA ARG A 255 13.38 13.21 -9.55
C ARG A 255 12.73 12.02 -10.26
N PRO A 256 13.06 11.76 -11.54
CA PRO A 256 12.41 10.69 -12.27
C PRO A 256 12.80 9.34 -11.69
N GLN A 257 11.80 8.53 -11.37
CA GLN A 257 11.95 7.15 -10.98
C GLN A 257 10.91 6.26 -11.66
N TYR A 258 11.28 4.99 -11.83
CA TYR A 258 10.44 4.00 -12.48
C TYR A 258 10.04 2.87 -11.53
N GLU A 259 10.48 2.91 -10.27
CA GLU A 259 10.07 1.95 -9.25
C GLU A 259 8.55 2.05 -8.96
N PRO A 260 7.91 0.94 -8.57
CA PRO A 260 6.51 0.97 -8.18
C PRO A 260 6.33 1.87 -6.93
N VAL A 261 5.31 2.72 -6.97
CA VAL A 261 4.97 3.62 -5.87
C VAL A 261 4.42 2.86 -4.68
N LEU A 262 3.67 1.78 -4.92
CA LEU A 262 3.19 0.87 -3.88
C LEU A 262 3.54 -0.56 -4.28
N SER A 263 4.00 -1.35 -3.32
CA SER A 263 4.17 -2.79 -3.47
C SER A 263 3.61 -3.51 -2.26
N HIS A 264 2.82 -4.54 -2.49
CA HIS A 264 2.32 -5.41 -1.44
C HIS A 264 2.27 -6.86 -1.94
N THR A 265 2.72 -7.79 -1.12
CA THR A 265 2.74 -9.21 -1.46
C THR A 265 2.36 -10.01 -0.23
N ARG A 266 1.32 -10.83 -0.35
CA ARG A 266 0.79 -11.62 0.76
C ARG A 266 0.30 -12.98 0.27
N LEU A 267 0.46 -13.96 1.15
CA LEU A 267 -0.07 -15.31 0.99
C LEU A 267 -1.22 -15.50 2.00
N TYR A 268 -2.37 -15.91 1.49
CA TYR A 268 -3.58 -16.11 2.28
C TYR A 268 -3.86 -17.60 2.40
N HIS A 269 -4.09 -18.06 3.63
CA HIS A 269 -4.39 -19.45 3.94
C HIS A 269 -5.76 -19.57 4.61
N GLY A 270 -6.64 -20.40 4.06
CA GLY A 270 -7.98 -20.64 4.61
C GLY A 270 -8.00 -21.39 5.94
N ASN A 271 -6.87 -21.94 6.40
CA ASN A 271 -6.73 -22.61 7.69
C ASN A 271 -6.17 -21.70 8.81
N ASP A 272 -5.84 -20.44 8.50
CA ASP A 272 -5.34 -19.50 9.49
C ASP A 272 -6.48 -18.94 10.37
N ALA A 273 -6.25 -18.88 11.68
CA ALA A 273 -7.20 -18.40 12.66
C ALA A 273 -7.46 -16.89 12.51
N GLU A 274 -6.43 -16.11 12.17
CA GLU A 274 -6.61 -14.68 11.95
C GLU A 274 -7.39 -14.42 10.66
N PHE A 275 -7.03 -15.13 9.58
CA PHE A 275 -7.76 -15.08 8.31
C PHE A 275 -9.25 -15.39 8.47
N THR A 276 -9.59 -16.51 9.12
CA THR A 276 -10.99 -16.92 9.31
C THR A 276 -11.77 -15.97 10.21
N LYS A 277 -11.15 -15.39 11.24
CA LYS A 277 -11.75 -14.32 12.06
C LYS A 277 -12.07 -13.08 11.23
N ARG A 278 -11.15 -12.65 10.37
CA ARG A 278 -11.39 -11.51 9.46
C ARG A 278 -12.47 -11.83 8.43
N LEU A 279 -12.55 -13.07 7.94
CA LEU A 279 -13.60 -13.53 7.02
C LEU A 279 -14.99 -13.49 7.66
N ALA A 280 -15.11 -13.98 8.90
CA ALA A 280 -16.36 -13.92 9.64
C ALA A 280 -16.83 -12.46 9.84
N ASN A 281 -15.92 -11.55 10.19
CA ASN A 281 -16.20 -10.12 10.29
C ASN A 281 -16.61 -9.51 8.94
N TYR A 282 -15.91 -9.85 7.87
CA TYR A 282 -16.23 -9.39 6.52
C TYR A 282 -17.64 -9.80 6.08
N PHE A 283 -17.97 -11.09 6.26
CA PHE A 283 -19.30 -11.63 5.98
C PHE A 283 -20.38 -10.93 6.81
N TYR A 284 -20.11 -10.70 8.11
CA TYR A 284 -21.04 -10.04 9.03
C TYR A 284 -21.48 -8.65 8.55
N PHE A 285 -20.56 -7.84 8.00
CA PHE A 285 -20.89 -6.48 7.55
C PHE A 285 -21.46 -6.41 6.14
N ARG A 286 -21.15 -7.40 5.31
CA ARG A 286 -21.59 -7.47 3.92
C ARG A 286 -23.08 -7.82 3.77
N ASP A 287 -23.67 -8.43 4.79
CA ASP A 287 -25.09 -8.83 4.84
C ASP A 287 -25.50 -9.62 3.58
N ASP A 288 -24.63 -10.56 3.18
CA ASP A 288 -24.83 -11.38 1.99
C ASP A 288 -26.08 -12.27 2.18
N ALA A 289 -27.07 -12.09 1.31
CA ALA A 289 -28.35 -12.78 1.39
C ALA A 289 -28.29 -14.24 0.89
N ARG A 290 -27.13 -14.71 0.43
CA ARG A 290 -26.92 -16.08 -0.07
C ARG A 290 -26.97 -17.10 1.08
N PHE A 291 -27.44 -18.31 0.78
CA PHE A 291 -27.50 -19.41 1.74
C PHE A 291 -26.09 -19.86 2.16
N GLY A 292 -25.88 -20.00 3.47
CA GLY A 292 -24.63 -20.47 4.07
C GLY A 292 -24.05 -19.48 5.07
N ASP A 293 -23.29 -19.99 6.03
CA ASP A 293 -22.49 -19.19 6.96
C ASP A 293 -21.13 -18.84 6.31
N TRP A 294 -20.32 -18.00 6.94
CA TRP A 294 -19.06 -17.49 6.37
C TRP A 294 -18.10 -18.60 5.92
N GLN A 295 -18.17 -19.80 6.49
CA GLN A 295 -17.35 -20.96 6.10
C GLN A 295 -17.64 -21.41 4.66
N ALA A 296 -18.84 -21.12 4.13
CA ALA A 296 -19.18 -21.40 2.74
C ALA A 296 -18.33 -20.57 1.75
N TYR A 297 -17.69 -19.47 2.19
CA TYR A 297 -16.71 -18.74 1.38
C TYR A 297 -15.44 -19.55 1.17
N LEU A 298 -15.03 -20.40 2.13
CA LEU A 298 -13.84 -21.25 1.99
C LEU A 298 -14.04 -22.41 1.01
N GLN A 299 -15.29 -22.74 0.68
CA GLN A 299 -15.64 -23.80 -0.26
C GLN A 299 -15.89 -23.28 -1.68
N ARG A 300 -16.12 -21.97 -1.83
CA ARG A 300 -16.44 -21.32 -3.11
C ARG A 300 -15.26 -20.47 -3.55
N SER A 301 -14.55 -20.92 -4.59
CA SER A 301 -13.33 -20.27 -5.10
C SER A 301 -13.52 -18.77 -5.36
N ASP A 302 -14.65 -18.37 -5.96
CA ASP A 302 -14.90 -16.98 -6.34
C ASP A 302 -15.04 -16.06 -5.12
N ASP A 303 -15.73 -16.55 -4.09
CA ASP A 303 -15.94 -15.80 -2.84
C ASP A 303 -14.65 -15.77 -2.01
N PHE A 304 -13.85 -16.84 -2.05
CA PHE A 304 -12.50 -16.87 -1.47
C PHE A 304 -11.56 -15.87 -2.15
N VAL A 305 -11.48 -15.87 -3.48
CA VAL A 305 -10.68 -14.93 -4.28
C VAL A 305 -11.08 -13.50 -3.95
N ARG A 306 -12.38 -13.22 -3.90
CA ARG A 306 -12.89 -11.89 -3.55
C ARG A 306 -12.45 -11.45 -2.16
N PHE A 307 -12.54 -12.32 -1.17
CA PHE A 307 -12.11 -12.01 0.18
C PHE A 307 -10.59 -11.80 0.27
N CYS A 308 -9.80 -12.60 -0.45
CA CYS A 308 -8.36 -12.37 -0.56
C CYS A 308 -8.03 -11.01 -1.20
N CYS A 309 -8.75 -10.59 -2.25
CA CYS A 309 -8.61 -9.25 -2.82
C CYS A 309 -8.97 -8.15 -1.80
N HIS A 310 -10.06 -8.33 -1.03
CA HIS A 310 -10.46 -7.40 0.02
C HIS A 310 -9.38 -7.24 1.09
N LEU A 311 -8.87 -8.35 1.63
CA LEU A 311 -7.78 -8.33 2.60
C LEU A 311 -6.54 -7.66 2.02
N HIS A 312 -6.17 -7.98 0.78
CA HIS A 312 -4.98 -7.42 0.16
C HIS A 312 -5.06 -5.88 0.02
N VAL A 313 -6.20 -5.36 -0.44
CA VAL A 313 -6.38 -3.90 -0.56
C VAL A 313 -6.37 -3.24 0.81
N THR A 314 -7.11 -3.79 1.78
CA THR A 314 -7.24 -3.18 3.11
C THR A 314 -5.94 -3.24 3.91
N GLU A 315 -5.19 -4.34 3.85
CA GLU A 315 -3.86 -4.46 4.47
C GLU A 315 -2.85 -3.48 3.84
N MET A 316 -2.84 -3.40 2.51
CA MET A 316 -1.96 -2.48 1.79
C MET A 316 -2.20 -1.01 2.18
N LEU A 317 -3.47 -0.62 2.33
CA LEU A 317 -3.85 0.74 2.73
C LEU A 317 -3.62 0.98 4.23
N ALA A 318 -3.95 0.01 5.09
CA ALA A 318 -3.72 0.10 6.52
C ALA A 318 -2.24 0.31 6.85
N ALA A 319 -1.34 -0.40 6.16
CA ALA A 319 0.10 -0.25 6.31
C ALA A 319 0.62 1.16 5.93
N ARG A 320 -0.21 2.00 5.31
CA ARG A 320 0.16 3.30 4.76
C ARG A 320 -0.75 4.45 5.23
N GLY A 321 -1.32 4.32 6.42
CA GLY A 321 -2.16 5.37 7.02
C GLY A 321 -3.58 5.48 6.47
N GLY A 322 -4.02 4.55 5.60
CA GLY A 322 -5.40 4.49 5.10
C GLY A 322 -6.41 3.93 6.12
N GLY A 323 -5.95 3.53 7.31
CA GLY A 323 -6.81 3.08 8.41
C GLY A 323 -7.60 4.24 9.00
N GLY A 324 -8.93 4.19 8.90
CA GLY A 324 -9.84 5.15 9.52
C GLY A 324 -10.32 4.70 10.90
N LYS A 325 -11.04 5.59 11.59
CA LYS A 325 -11.66 5.28 12.88
C LYS A 325 -12.68 4.15 12.71
N THR A 326 -12.63 3.17 13.61
CA THR A 326 -13.57 2.04 13.59
C THR A 326 -14.99 2.56 13.81
N ARG A 327 -15.92 2.14 12.95
CA ARG A 327 -17.34 2.45 13.09
C ARG A 327 -17.97 1.38 13.98
N VAL A 328 -18.58 1.81 15.08
CA VAL A 328 -19.37 0.92 15.94
C VAL A 328 -20.74 0.71 15.29
N VAL A 329 -21.08 -0.55 15.03
CA VAL A 329 -22.37 -0.96 14.48
C VAL A 329 -23.10 -1.77 15.53
N TRP A 330 -24.32 -1.34 15.85
CA TRP A 330 -25.23 -2.04 16.74
C TRP A 330 -26.23 -2.81 15.89
N ARG A 331 -26.20 -4.14 15.95
CA ARG A 331 -27.18 -4.98 15.23
C ARG A 331 -28.02 -5.76 16.22
N TRP A 332 -29.32 -5.78 15.98
CA TRP A 332 -30.26 -6.52 16.80
C TRP A 332 -30.46 -7.93 16.24
N PRO A 333 -30.46 -8.99 17.07
CA PRO A 333 -30.54 -10.38 16.58
C PRO A 333 -31.91 -10.81 16.04
N ILE A 334 -32.92 -9.92 16.01
CA ILE A 334 -34.26 -10.26 15.52
C ILE A 334 -34.19 -10.55 14.01
N GLY A 335 -34.36 -11.81 13.63
CA GLY A 335 -34.48 -12.27 12.24
C GLY A 335 -33.30 -13.06 11.66
N ARG A 336 -32.24 -13.35 12.44
CA ARG A 336 -31.09 -14.16 11.96
C ARG A 336 -31.28 -15.67 12.06
N TYR A 337 -32.11 -16.14 12.99
CA TYR A 337 -32.35 -17.58 13.24
C TYR A 337 -33.65 -18.11 12.61
N ASP A 338 -34.38 -17.26 11.86
CA ASP A 338 -35.66 -17.60 11.22
C ASP A 338 -35.53 -17.93 9.71
N ARG A 339 -34.33 -18.31 9.22
CA ARG A 339 -34.12 -18.66 7.81
C ARG A 339 -33.44 -20.01 7.62
#